data_AF-A0A316JJM0-F1
#
_entry.id   AF-A0A316JJM0-F1
#
_cell.length_a   1.000
_cell.length_b   1.000
_cell.length_c   1.000
_cell.angle_alpha   90.00
_cell.angle_beta   90.00
_cell.angle_gamma   90.00
#
_symmetry.space_group_name_H-M   'P 1'
#
loop_
_entity.id
_entity.type
_entity.pdbx_description
1 polymer ?
#
loop_
_entity_poly.entity_id
_entity_poly.type
_entity_poly.pdbx_seq_one_letter_code
_entity_poly.pdbx_strand_id
1 'polypeptide(L)'
;MQRPIPWLWITLIGVLLIAPGLAGRLFVDVLEGITLLLVLGPLVLGGAGFLAWQWFKRRIVTCPACGTPSVGAPACPACGADLTQVRPAAAAAKPVDAPASDAVVDVQVQDVTDR
;
A
#
# COMPACT_ATOMS: atom_id res chain seq x y z
N MET A 1 -69.55 -21.48 -14.59
CA MET A 1 -68.43 -22.09 -15.35
C MET A 1 -67.46 -20.99 -15.75
N GLN A 2 -66.49 -20.67 -14.88
CA GLN A 2 -65.44 -19.69 -15.18
C GLN A 2 -64.38 -20.33 -16.07
N ARG A 3 -64.24 -19.83 -17.30
CA ARG A 3 -63.18 -20.30 -18.19
C ARG A 3 -61.85 -19.76 -17.67
N PRO A 4 -60.87 -20.61 -17.34
CA PRO A 4 -59.55 -20.11 -16.96
C PRO A 4 -58.98 -19.35 -18.16
N ILE A 5 -58.65 -18.08 -17.95
CA ILE A 5 -58.19 -17.17 -18.99
C ILE A 5 -56.85 -17.73 -19.52
N PRO A 6 -56.81 -18.27 -20.76
CA PRO A 6 -55.67 -19.03 -21.26
C PRO A 6 -54.38 -18.19 -21.33
N TRP A 7 -54.53 -16.87 -21.53
CA TRP A 7 -53.44 -15.92 -21.51
C TRP A 7 -52.70 -15.85 -20.17
N LEU A 8 -53.41 -16.02 -19.05
CA LEU A 8 -52.81 -15.95 -17.71
C LEU A 8 -51.90 -17.16 -17.45
N TRP A 9 -52.27 -18.33 -17.98
CA TRP A 9 -51.42 -19.53 -17.92
C TRP A 9 -50.19 -19.42 -18.83
N ILE A 10 -50.35 -18.83 -20.02
CA ILE A 10 -49.24 -18.63 -20.96
C ILE A 10 -48.23 -17.62 -20.39
N THR A 11 -48.68 -16.52 -19.78
CA THR A 11 -47.78 -15.56 -19.14
C THR A 11 -47.09 -16.15 -17.92
N LEU A 12 -47.80 -16.94 -17.11
CA LEU A 12 -47.21 -17.60 -15.93
C LEU A 12 -46.14 -18.64 -16.33
N ILE A 13 -46.40 -19.45 -17.35
CA ILE A 13 -45.43 -20.41 -17.89
C ILE A 13 -44.25 -19.67 -18.54
N GLY A 14 -44.51 -18.60 -19.28
CA GLY A 14 -43.47 -17.74 -19.86
C GLY A 14 -42.56 -17.14 -18.78
N VAL A 15 -43.13 -16.59 -17.70
CA VAL A 15 -42.38 -16.09 -16.55
C VAL A 15 -41.60 -17.21 -15.86
N LEU A 16 -42.21 -18.38 -15.65
CA LEU A 16 -41.55 -19.51 -14.99
C LEU A 16 -40.41 -20.13 -15.85
N LEU A 17 -40.47 -20.01 -17.17
CA LEU A 17 -39.42 -20.44 -18.09
C LEU A 17 -38.29 -19.40 -18.23
N ILE A 18 -38.62 -18.11 -18.15
CA ILE A 18 -37.65 -17.01 -18.29
C ILE A 18 -36.97 -16.67 -16.95
N ALA A 19 -37.68 -16.83 -15.83
CA ALA A 19 -37.17 -16.53 -14.49
C ALA A 19 -35.91 -17.32 -14.09
N PRO A 20 -35.77 -18.62 -14.40
CA PRO A 20 -34.54 -19.37 -14.12
C PRO A 20 -33.34 -18.82 -14.90
N GLY A 21 -33.56 -18.35 -16.12
CA GLY A 21 -32.49 -17.78 -16.95
C GLY A 21 -32.03 -16.41 -16.46
N LEU A 22 -32.98 -15.52 -16.16
CA LEU A 22 -32.65 -14.18 -15.65
C LEU A 22 -32.11 -14.20 -14.22
N ALA A 23 -32.75 -14.93 -13.31
CA ALA A 23 -32.26 -15.05 -11.94
C ALA A 23 -30.93 -15.80 -11.89
N GLY A 24 -30.80 -16.90 -12.63
CA GLY A 24 -29.56 -17.68 -12.69
C GLY A 24 -28.38 -16.86 -13.20
N ARG A 25 -28.59 -16.03 -14.23
CA ARG A 25 -27.55 -15.12 -14.72
C ARG A 25 -27.15 -14.08 -13.69
N LEU A 26 -28.11 -13.48 -12.99
CA LEU A 26 -27.82 -12.53 -11.91
C LEU A 26 -27.01 -13.16 -10.77
N PHE A 27 -27.29 -14.41 -10.40
CA PHE A 27 -26.50 -15.12 -9.39
C PHE A 27 -25.06 -15.34 -9.86
N VAL A 28 -24.85 -15.72 -11.12
CA VAL A 28 -23.52 -15.92 -11.70
C VAL A 28 -22.76 -14.59 -11.77
N ASP A 29 -23.40 -13.51 -12.21
CA ASP A 29 -22.79 -12.17 -12.28
C ASP A 29 -22.38 -11.67 -10.88
N VAL A 30 -23.19 -11.93 -9.84
CA VAL A 30 -22.85 -11.58 -8.45
C VAL A 30 -21.70 -12.44 -7.92
N LEU A 31 -21.70 -13.75 -8.19
CA LEU A 31 -20.61 -14.65 -7.79
C LEU A 31 -19.30 -14.27 -8.49
N GLU A 32 -19.36 -13.93 -9.77
CA GLU A 32 -18.20 -13.44 -10.53
C GLU A 32 -17.69 -12.13 -9.92
N GLY A 33 -18.58 -11.18 -9.64
CA GLY A 33 -18.23 -9.92 -8.98
C GLY A 33 -17.58 -10.12 -7.61
N ILE A 34 -18.12 -11.01 -6.77
CA ILE A 34 -17.56 -11.33 -5.46
C ILE A 34 -16.18 -11.99 -5.61
N THR A 35 -16.05 -12.94 -6.52
CA THR A 35 -14.78 -13.63 -6.78
C THR A 35 -13.72 -12.65 -7.28
N LEU A 36 -14.10 -11.75 -8.18
CA LEU A 36 -13.23 -10.69 -8.69
C LEU A 36 -12.83 -9.73 -7.57
N LEU A 37 -13.75 -9.36 -6.68
CA LEU A 37 -13.44 -8.52 -5.52
C LEU A 37 -12.49 -9.22 -4.55
N LEU A 38 -12.68 -10.52 -4.29
CA LEU A 38 -11.79 -11.30 -3.42
C LEU A 38 -10.38 -11.46 -3.97
N VAL A 39 -10.22 -11.54 -5.29
CA VAL A 39 -8.89 -11.69 -5.93
C VAL A 39 -8.26 -10.33 -6.21
N LEU A 40 -9.00 -9.45 -6.89
CA LEU A 40 -8.50 -8.16 -7.34
C LEU A 40 -8.46 -7.13 -6.22
N GLY A 41 -9.39 -7.20 -5.27
CA GLY A 41 -9.42 -6.32 -4.09
C GLY A 41 -8.12 -6.32 -3.30
N PRO A 42 -7.61 -7.47 -2.80
CA PRO A 42 -6.34 -7.50 -2.09
C PRO A 42 -5.16 -7.16 -3.01
N LEU A 43 -5.22 -7.49 -4.31
CA LEU A 43 -4.18 -7.12 -5.26
C LEU A 43 -4.04 -5.59 -5.39
N VAL A 44 -5.17 -4.90 -5.54
CA VAL A 44 -5.23 -3.45 -5.64
C VAL A 44 -4.86 -2.79 -4.31
N LEU A 45 -5.37 -3.29 -3.18
CA LEU A 45 -5.01 -2.78 -1.86
C LEU A 45 -3.53 -2.97 -1.54
N GLY A 46 -2.96 -4.13 -1.88
CA GLY A 46 -1.54 -4.41 -1.74
C GLY A 46 -0.69 -3.50 -2.61
N GLY A 47 -1.06 -3.33 -3.88
CA GLY A 47 -0.39 -2.43 -4.81
C GLY A 47 -0.44 -0.97 -4.35
N ALA A 48 -1.64 -0.47 -4.01
CA ALA A 48 -1.83 0.89 -3.52
C ALA A 48 -1.10 1.12 -2.19
N GLY A 49 -1.16 0.17 -1.27
CA GLY A 49 -0.44 0.21 0.00
C GLY A 49 1.07 0.25 -0.19
N PHE A 50 1.61 -0.52 -1.14
CA PHE A 50 3.03 -0.48 -1.47
C PHE A 50 3.45 0.89 -2.03
N LEU A 51 2.68 1.44 -2.97
CA LEU A 51 2.94 2.78 -3.52
C LEU A 51 2.86 3.85 -2.43
N ALA A 52 1.85 3.79 -1.56
CA ALA A 52 1.69 4.70 -0.43
C ALA A 52 2.86 4.61 0.55
N TRP A 53 3.34 3.39 0.84
CA TRP A 53 4.48 3.16 1.73
C TRP A 53 5.79 3.71 1.15
N GLN A 54 6.01 3.55 -0.16
CA GLN A 54 7.18 4.13 -0.83
C GLN A 54 7.16 5.65 -0.76
N TRP A 55 5.99 6.27 -0.94
CA TRP A 55 5.85 7.72 -0.84
C TRP A 55 6.06 8.22 0.59
N PHE A 56 5.53 7.50 1.59
CA PHE A 56 5.71 7.82 3.00
C PHE A 56 7.19 7.76 3.41
N LYS A 57 7.90 6.68 3.03
CA LYS A 57 9.33 6.54 3.31
C LYS A 57 10.16 7.69 2.74
N ARG A 58 9.82 8.21 1.55
CA ARG A 58 10.51 9.37 0.96
C ARG A 58 10.32 10.67 1.73
N ARG A 59 9.31 10.77 2.59
CA ARG A 59 9.02 11.98 3.39
C ARG A 59 9.59 11.94 4.80
N ILE A 60 10.11 10.80 5.25
CA ILE A 60 10.77 10.69 6.56
C ILE A 60 12.17 11.28 6.43
N VAL A 61 12.50 12.23 7.29
CA VAL A 61 13.81 12.88 7.34
C VAL A 61 14.41 12.67 8.73
N THR A 62 15.66 12.23 8.79
CA THR A 62 16.40 12.09 10.05
C THR A 62 17.16 13.37 10.37
N CYS A 63 17.03 13.88 11.59
CA CYS A 63 17.76 15.07 12.02
C CYS A 63 19.27 14.80 12.05
N PRO A 64 20.11 15.61 11.39
CA PRO A 64 21.57 15.41 11.40
C PRO A 64 22.22 15.73 12.74
N ALA A 65 21.57 16.52 13.61
CA ALA A 65 22.13 16.93 14.89
C ALA A 65 21.94 15.89 16.01
N CYS A 66 20.79 15.19 16.02
CA CYS A 66 20.43 14.27 17.11
C CYS A 66 19.93 12.90 16.64
N GLY A 67 19.84 12.65 15.33
CA GLY A 67 19.43 11.36 14.76
C GLY A 67 17.93 11.05 14.83
N THR A 68 17.11 11.94 15.40
CA THR A 68 15.67 11.67 15.53
C THR A 68 14.94 11.74 14.18
N PRO A 69 14.06 10.76 13.87
CA PRO A 69 13.24 10.81 12.67
C PRO A 69 12.10 11.83 12.84
N SER A 70 11.90 12.67 11.83
CA SER A 70 10.87 13.70 11.77
C SER A 70 10.12 13.62 10.43
N VAL A 71 8.84 13.97 10.45
CA VAL A 71 7.97 13.99 9.26
C VAL A 71 7.29 15.35 9.18
N GLY A 72 7.67 16.17 8.20
CA GLY A 72 6.97 17.40 7.86
C GLY A 72 7.08 18.57 8.86
N ALA A 73 7.96 18.49 9.87
CA ALA A 73 8.21 19.60 10.79
C ALA A 73 9.40 20.46 10.33
N PRO A 74 9.31 21.81 10.40
CA PRO A 74 10.40 22.71 10.01
C PRO A 74 11.57 22.70 11.00
N ALA A 75 11.32 22.31 12.25
CA ALA A 75 12.34 22.18 13.29
C ALA A 75 12.23 20.80 13.97
N CYS A 76 13.37 20.30 14.45
CA CYS A 76 13.46 19.00 15.12
C CYS A 76 12.77 19.04 16.49
N PRO A 77 11.79 18.17 16.78
CA PRO A 77 11.06 18.21 18.06
C PRO A 77 11.92 17.85 19.27
N ALA A 78 13.05 17.15 19.07
CA ALA A 78 13.94 16.76 20.15
C ALA A 78 15.01 17.81 20.50
N CYS A 79 15.58 18.50 19.52
CA CYS A 79 16.74 19.39 19.72
C CYS A 79 16.56 20.81 19.16
N GLY A 80 15.44 21.11 18.50
CA GLY A 80 15.15 22.43 17.93
C GLY A 80 15.93 22.78 16.65
N ALA A 81 16.78 21.88 16.13
CA ALA A 81 17.55 22.12 14.91
C ALA A 81 16.64 22.33 13.68
N ASP A 82 16.99 23.28 12.81
CA ASP A 82 16.25 23.55 11.57
C ASP A 82 16.37 22.37 10.58
N LEU A 83 15.22 21.89 10.10
CA LEU A 83 15.10 20.77 9.17
C LEU A 83 14.69 21.21 7.75
N THR A 84 14.44 22.51 7.54
CA THR A 84 13.96 23.09 6.28
C THR A 84 14.98 22.96 5.15
N GLN A 85 16.27 22.92 5.50
CA GLN A 85 17.40 22.74 4.57
C GLN A 85 17.71 21.26 4.29
N VAL A 86 17.11 20.32 5.04
CA VAL A 86 17.37 18.90 4.86
C VAL A 86 16.54 18.39 3.68
N ARG A 87 17.13 18.50 2.48
CA ARG A 87 16.61 17.86 1.26
C ARG A 87 16.35 16.39 1.58
N PRO A 88 15.18 15.80 1.24
CA PRO A 88 15.01 14.37 1.37
C PRO A 88 16.14 13.71 0.57
N ALA A 89 17.04 13.04 1.28
CA ALA A 89 18.18 12.37 0.68
C ALA A 89 17.63 11.19 -0.12
N ALA A 90 17.21 11.46 -1.37
CA ALA A 90 16.93 10.44 -2.37
C ALA A 90 18.21 9.70 -2.80
N ALA A 91 19.36 10.04 -2.23
CA ALA A 91 20.64 9.37 -2.41
C ALA A 91 21.61 9.70 -1.26
N ALA A 92 21.47 9.08 -0.09
CA ALA A 92 22.58 8.98 0.86
C ALA A 92 22.38 7.78 1.77
N ALA A 93 23.34 6.85 1.70
CA ALA A 93 23.43 5.60 2.44
C ALA A 93 22.30 4.60 2.16
N LYS A 94 22.53 3.68 1.21
CA LYS A 94 22.11 2.29 1.45
C LYS A 94 22.62 1.95 2.85
N PRO A 95 21.80 1.47 3.80
CA PRO A 95 22.36 0.74 4.92
C PRO A 95 23.15 -0.39 4.27
N VAL A 96 24.48 -0.31 4.42
CA VAL A 96 25.33 -1.41 4.04
C VAL A 96 24.98 -2.49 5.05
N ASP A 97 24.10 -3.42 4.66
CA ASP A 97 23.80 -4.66 5.38
C ASP A 97 25.03 -5.60 5.33
N ALA A 98 26.25 -5.07 5.40
CA ALA A 98 27.43 -5.87 5.59
C ALA A 98 27.49 -6.24 7.07
N PRO A 99 27.68 -7.53 7.40
CA PRO A 99 27.91 -7.93 8.78
C PRO A 99 29.12 -7.16 9.32
N ALA A 100 29.03 -6.70 10.58
CA ALA A 100 30.11 -5.96 11.24
C ALA A 100 31.45 -6.72 11.20
N SER A 101 31.42 -8.03 11.00
CA SER A 101 32.58 -8.92 10.83
C SER A 101 33.42 -8.64 9.58
N ASP A 102 32.87 -8.02 8.53
CA ASP A 102 33.60 -7.67 7.30
C ASP A 102 34.18 -6.23 7.33
N ALA A 103 33.91 -5.45 8.38
CA ALA A 103 34.41 -4.09 8.49
C ALA A 103 35.85 -4.06 9.05
N VAL A 104 36.84 -3.91 8.17
CA VAL A 104 38.24 -3.67 8.57
C VAL A 104 38.44 -2.18 8.80
N VAL A 105 38.78 -1.80 10.04
CA VAL A 105 39.10 -0.41 10.41
C VAL A 105 40.61 -0.23 10.36
N ASP A 106 41.09 0.61 9.44
CA ASP A 106 42.50 0.96 9.33
C ASP A 106 42.82 2.12 10.27
N VAL A 107 43.62 1.86 11.31
CA VAL A 107 43.95 2.85 12.36
C VAL A 107 45.29 3.48 12.02
N GLN A 108 45.27 4.75 11.61
CA GLN A 108 46.47 5.55 11.40
C GLN A 108 46.84 6.26 12.72
N VAL A 109 47.97 5.88 13.32
CA VAL A 109 48.51 6.54 14.51
C VAL A 109 49.43 7.68 14.05
N GLN A 110 49.15 8.90 14.50
CA GLN A 110 50.07 10.03 14.37
C GLN A 110 50.69 10.30 15.74
N ASP A 111 52.01 10.11 15.82
CA ASP A 111 52.79 10.50 17.00
C ASP A 111 52.89 12.03 17.05
N VAL A 112 52.23 12.63 18.03
CA VAL A 112 52.35 14.06 18.32
C VAL A 112 53.60 14.26 19.17
N THR A 113 54.75 14.30 18.53
CA THR A 113 56.01 14.80 19.13
C THR A 113 56.39 16.09 18.41
N ASP A 114 56.10 17.23 19.04
CA ASP A 114 56.94 18.43 19.22
C ASP A 114 56.06 19.68 19.47
N ARG A 115 55.93 20.08 20.74
CA ARG A 115 55.97 21.49 21.16
C ARG A 115 56.13 21.66 22.66
#